data_AF-A0AB33A6I4-F1
#
_entry.id   AF-A0AB33A6I4-F1
#
_cell.length_a   1.000
_cell.length_b   1.000
_cell.length_c   1.000
_cell.angle_alpha   90.00
_cell.angle_beta   90.00
_cell.angle_gamma   90.00
#
_symmetry.space_group_name_H-M   'P 1'
#
loop_
_entity.id
_entity.type
_entity.pdbx_description
1 polymer ?
#
loop_
_entity_poly.entity_id
_entity_poly.type
_entity_poly.pdbx_seq_one_letter_code
_entity_poly.pdbx_strand_id
1 'polypeptide(L)'
;MLSSRQLLSLIHQLPEDSEFKTHAPPPFGRDGDWTVMQKIAAETHNELAAYRASKYTGTPHEYMYTKYSSPLASRRQHELDSAENEFIESAREELLEDAFGDQ
;
A
#
# COMPACT_ATOMS: atom_id res chain seq x y z
N MET A 1 17.56 -28.93 -23.82
CA MET A 1 16.68 -27.76 -23.63
C MET A 1 15.59 -28.12 -22.64
N LEU A 2 15.26 -27.23 -21.72
CA LEU A 2 14.16 -27.44 -20.76
C LEU A 2 12.81 -27.34 -21.48
N SER A 3 11.88 -28.27 -21.23
CA SER A 3 10.52 -28.11 -21.77
C SER A 3 9.73 -27.06 -20.99
N SER A 4 8.77 -26.41 -21.63
CA SER A 4 7.91 -25.40 -20.98
C SER A 4 7.21 -25.92 -19.72
N ARG A 5 6.83 -27.21 -19.71
CA ARG A 5 6.21 -27.85 -18.54
C ARG A 5 7.18 -27.99 -17.36
N GLN A 6 8.43 -28.35 -17.64
CA GLN A 6 9.46 -28.46 -16.60
C GLN A 6 9.78 -27.09 -16.01
N LEU A 7 9.78 -26.03 -16.83
CA LEU A 7 10.00 -24.67 -16.35
C LEU A 7 8.87 -24.21 -15.41
N LEU A 8 7.61 -24.45 -15.80
CA LEU A 8 6.46 -24.12 -14.94
C LEU A 8 6.50 -24.89 -13.63
N SER A 9 6.87 -26.18 -13.66
CA SER A 9 7.02 -26.98 -12.44
C SER A 9 8.08 -26.39 -11.50
N LEU A 10 9.21 -25.91 -12.04
CA LEU A 10 10.25 -25.27 -11.23
C LEU A 10 9.73 -23.97 -10.61
N ILE A 11 9.06 -23.12 -11.38
CA ILE A 11 8.48 -21.86 -10.90
C ILE A 11 7.49 -22.11 -9.77
N HIS A 12 6.61 -23.13 -9.90
CA HIS A 12 5.65 -23.45 -8.85
C HIS A 12 6.30 -23.93 -7.55
N GLN A 13 7.41 -24.66 -7.64
CA GLN A 13 8.15 -25.19 -6.50
C GLN A 13 9.04 -24.15 -5.79
N LEU A 14 9.26 -22.97 -6.39
CA LEU A 14 10.04 -21.93 -5.74
C LEU A 14 9.35 -21.50 -4.42
N PRO A 15 10.14 -21.19 -3.37
CA PRO A 15 9.62 -20.59 -2.16
C PRO A 15 8.79 -19.34 -2.47
N GLU A 16 7.71 -19.12 -1.72
CA GLU A 16 6.85 -17.97 -1.95
C GLU A 16 7.61 -16.65 -1.80
N ASP A 17 8.54 -16.56 -0.86
CA ASP A 17 9.41 -15.41 -0.61
C ASP A 17 10.61 -15.29 -1.58
N SER A 18 10.71 -16.18 -2.58
CA SER A 18 11.78 -16.08 -3.58
C SER A 18 11.74 -14.73 -4.33
N GLU A 19 12.91 -14.24 -4.72
CA GLU A 19 13.07 -13.00 -5.46
C GLU A 19 12.22 -13.00 -6.75
N PHE A 20 12.22 -14.14 -7.47
CA PHE A 20 11.40 -14.31 -8.67
C PHE A 20 9.90 -14.17 -8.37
N LYS A 21 9.36 -14.92 -7.40
CA LYS A 21 7.92 -14.81 -7.06
C LYS A 21 7.55 -13.46 -6.46
N THR A 22 8.52 -12.75 -5.87
CA THR A 22 8.30 -11.41 -5.36
C THR A 22 8.17 -10.41 -6.50
N HIS A 23 9.12 -10.34 -7.43
CA HIS A 23 9.19 -9.28 -8.42
C HIS A 23 8.56 -9.61 -9.78
N ALA A 24 8.36 -10.89 -10.11
CA ALA A 24 7.71 -11.25 -11.37
C ALA A 24 6.25 -10.76 -11.40
N PRO A 25 5.72 -10.42 -12.59
CA PRO A 25 4.32 -10.07 -12.73
C PRO A 25 3.40 -11.29 -12.50
N PRO A 26 2.11 -11.06 -12.20
CA PRO A 26 1.10 -12.11 -12.22
C PRO A 26 1.05 -12.84 -13.58
N PRO A 27 0.78 -14.16 -13.61
CA PRO A 27 0.35 -15.01 -12.49
C PRO A 27 1.50 -15.66 -11.71
N PHE A 28 2.75 -15.44 -12.09
CA PHE A 28 3.90 -16.18 -11.53
C PHE A 28 4.54 -15.50 -10.32
N GLY A 29 4.35 -14.20 -10.16
CA GLY A 29 4.78 -13.45 -8.99
C GLY A 29 3.77 -12.41 -8.53
N ARG A 30 4.25 -11.48 -7.71
CA ARG A 30 3.43 -10.49 -6.99
C ARG A 30 3.79 -9.04 -7.30
N ASP A 31 4.61 -8.77 -8.32
CA ASP A 31 4.98 -7.41 -8.72
C ASP A 31 5.51 -6.52 -7.58
N GLY A 32 6.35 -7.12 -6.73
CA GLY A 32 6.93 -6.52 -5.54
C GLY A 32 5.96 -6.39 -4.36
N ASP A 33 4.78 -7.01 -4.42
CA ASP A 33 3.80 -6.99 -3.35
C ASP A 33 4.02 -8.12 -2.32
N TRP A 34 3.44 -7.91 -1.14
CA TRP A 34 3.47 -8.89 -0.06
C TRP A 34 2.72 -10.17 -0.39
N THR A 35 3.16 -11.26 0.23
CA THR A 35 2.39 -12.51 0.27
C THR A 35 1.05 -12.31 0.98
N VAL A 36 0.09 -13.19 0.72
CA VAL A 36 -1.23 -13.17 1.38
C VAL A 36 -1.08 -13.21 2.91
N MET A 37 -0.19 -14.06 3.43
CA MET A 37 0.03 -14.17 4.87
C MET A 37 0.60 -12.90 5.49
N GLN A 38 1.51 -12.21 4.80
CA GLN A 38 2.04 -10.93 5.25
C GLN A 38 0.96 -9.84 5.28
N LYS A 39 0.05 -9.83 4.30
CA LYS A 39 -1.10 -8.91 4.28
C LYS A 39 -2.04 -9.16 5.46
N ILE A 40 -2.42 -10.42 5.70
CA ILE A 40 -3.27 -10.80 6.83
C ILE A 40 -2.62 -10.41 8.16
N ALA A 41 -1.32 -10.65 8.32
CA ALA A 41 -0.59 -10.29 9.54
C ALA A 41 -0.57 -8.77 9.76
N ALA A 42 -0.35 -7.99 8.70
CA ALA A 42 -0.38 -6.54 8.77
C ALA A 42 -1.77 -5.99 9.13
N GLU A 43 -2.82 -6.51 8.50
CA GLU A 43 -4.22 -6.14 8.80
C GLU A 43 -4.58 -6.47 10.25
N THR A 44 -4.27 -7.69 10.70
CA THR A 44 -4.50 -8.12 12.09
C THR A 44 -3.76 -7.23 13.09
N HIS A 45 -2.50 -6.90 12.82
CA HIS A 45 -1.73 -5.97 13.65
C HIS A 45 -2.41 -4.59 13.71
N ASN A 46 -2.77 -4.03 12.55
CA ASN A 46 -3.39 -2.72 12.47
C ASN A 46 -4.71 -2.65 13.23
N GLU A 47 -5.57 -3.66 13.11
CA GLU A 47 -6.83 -3.75 13.84
C GLU A 47 -6.62 -3.80 15.36
N LEU A 48 -5.71 -4.67 15.82
CA LEU A 48 -5.42 -4.79 17.26
C LEU A 48 -4.81 -3.50 17.81
N ALA A 49 -3.90 -2.89 17.06
CA ALA A 49 -3.24 -1.67 17.46
C ALA A 49 -4.21 -0.49 17.50
N ALA A 50 -5.12 -0.39 16.52
CA ALA A 50 -6.22 0.58 16.51
C ALA A 50 -7.16 0.38 17.70
N TYR A 51 -7.55 -0.86 17.97
CA TYR A 51 -8.38 -1.19 19.13
C TYR A 51 -7.70 -0.76 20.43
N ARG A 52 -6.41 -1.05 20.59
CA ARG A 52 -5.65 -0.64 21.78
C ARG A 52 -5.57 0.89 21.88
N ALA A 53 -5.25 1.58 20.80
CA ALA A 53 -5.17 3.04 20.75
C ALA A 53 -6.48 3.68 21.21
N SER A 54 -7.63 3.15 20.76
CA SER A 54 -8.96 3.65 21.13
C SER A 54 -9.25 3.63 22.63
N LYS A 55 -8.54 2.81 23.41
CA LYS A 55 -8.72 2.72 24.87
C LYS A 55 -7.97 3.80 25.65
N TYR A 56 -6.96 4.40 25.04
CA TYR A 56 -6.07 5.36 25.69
C TYR A 56 -6.14 6.77 25.06
N THR A 57 -7.05 6.99 24.11
CA THR A 57 -7.24 8.28 23.44
C THR A 57 -7.54 9.38 24.46
N GLY A 58 -6.79 10.48 24.40
CA GLY A 58 -6.94 11.62 25.32
C GLY A 58 -6.45 11.36 26.75
N THR A 59 -5.77 10.24 27.00
CA THR A 59 -5.12 9.95 28.29
C THR A 59 -3.62 10.28 28.24
N PRO A 60 -2.94 10.44 29.37
CA PRO A 60 -1.48 10.59 29.40
C PRO A 60 -0.70 9.39 28.83
N HIS A 61 -1.37 8.25 28.59
CA HIS A 61 -0.80 7.03 28.04
C HIS A 61 -1.29 6.73 26.62
N GLU A 62 -1.62 7.78 25.87
CA GLU A 62 -2.08 7.64 24.48
C GLU A 62 -1.13 6.78 23.65
N TYR A 63 -1.69 5.76 23.02
CA TYR A 63 -0.94 4.77 22.27
C TYR A 63 -1.04 5.08 20.77
N MET A 64 0.06 5.60 20.22
CA MET A 64 0.22 5.80 18.78
C MET A 64 0.89 4.57 18.17
N TYR A 65 0.32 4.04 17.09
CA TYR A 65 0.81 2.82 16.44
C TYR A 65 1.17 3.05 14.98
N THR A 66 2.10 2.24 14.50
CA THR A 66 2.45 2.21 13.09
C THR A 66 1.43 1.39 12.32
N LYS A 67 0.81 2.00 11.32
CA LYS A 67 -0.05 1.29 10.36
C LYS A 67 0.83 0.70 9.26
N TYR A 68 0.71 -0.60 9.04
CA TYR A 68 1.39 -1.28 7.95
C TYR A 68 0.50 -1.40 6.71
N SER A 69 1.04 -1.12 5.54
CA SER A 69 0.38 -1.30 4.25
C SER A 69 1.33 -2.00 3.28
N SER A 70 0.77 -2.82 2.39
CA SER A 70 1.59 -3.51 1.40
C SER A 70 2.19 -2.52 0.40
N PRO A 71 3.35 -2.82 -0.23
CA PRO A 71 4.00 -1.90 -1.16
C PRO A 71 3.08 -1.44 -2.29
N LEU A 72 2.25 -2.34 -2.82
CA LEU A 72 1.30 -2.01 -3.88
C LEU A 72 0.11 -1.19 -3.36
N ALA A 73 -0.35 -1.43 -2.13
CA ALA A 73 -1.34 -0.58 -1.49
C ALA A 73 -0.78 0.83 -1.22
N SER A 74 0.46 0.93 -0.75
CA SER A 74 1.14 2.21 -0.52
C SER A 74 1.33 3.01 -1.81
N ARG A 75 1.72 2.35 -2.91
CA ARG A 75 1.82 2.98 -4.23
C ARG A 75 0.48 3.56 -4.69
N ARG A 76 -0.59 2.75 -4.65
CA ARG A 76 -1.94 3.20 -5.00
C ARG A 76 -2.43 4.35 -4.14
N GLN A 77 -2.16 4.32 -2.83
CA GLN A 77 -2.54 5.42 -1.96
C GLN A 77 -1.80 6.70 -2.33
N HIS A 78 -0.49 6.63 -2.57
CA HIS A 78 0.29 7.79 -2.99
C HIS A 78 -0.20 8.38 -4.32
N GLU A 79 -0.58 7.53 -5.28
CA GLU A 79 -1.17 7.97 -6.55
C GLU A 79 -2.49 8.72 -6.33
N LEU A 80 -3.36 8.22 -5.45
CA LEU A 80 -4.61 8.88 -5.09
C LEU A 80 -4.37 10.20 -4.35
N ASP A 81 -3.48 10.21 -3.36
CA ASP A 81 -3.14 11.41 -2.58
C ASP A 81 -2.52 12.49 -3.48
N SER A 82 -1.69 12.10 -4.46
CA SER A 82 -1.12 13.03 -5.44
C SER A 82 -2.22 13.66 -6.30
N ALA A 83 -3.14 12.84 -6.84
CA ALA A 83 -4.24 13.33 -7.66
C ALA A 83 -5.20 14.24 -6.87
N GLU A 84 -5.47 13.93 -5.61
CA GLU A 84 -6.29 14.77 -4.73
C GLU A 84 -5.60 16.11 -4.44
N ASN A 85 -4.31 16.11 -4.16
CA ASN A 85 -3.56 17.34 -3.93
C ASN A 85 -3.51 18.23 -5.18
N GLU A 86 -3.30 17.65 -6.36
CA GLU A 86 -3.34 18.38 -7.63
C GLU A 86 -4.71 19.05 -7.84
N PHE A 87 -5.80 18.33 -7.55
CA PHE A 87 -7.14 18.88 -7.60
C PHE A 87 -7.34 20.03 -6.61
N ILE A 88 -6.94 19.85 -5.34
CA ILE A 88 -7.07 20.89 -4.30
C ILE A 88 -6.30 22.15 -4.67
N GLU A 89 -5.05 22.03 -5.13
CA GLU A 89 -4.27 23.19 -5.53
C GLU A 89 -4.88 23.89 -6.75
N SER A 90 -5.36 23.15 -7.76
CA SER A 90 -6.06 23.77 -8.90
C SER A 90 -7.32 24.53 -8.48
N ALA A 91 -8.13 23.96 -7.58
CA ALA A 91 -9.35 24.60 -7.10
C ALA A 91 -9.04 25.83 -6.22
N ARG A 92 -7.93 25.77 -5.48
CA ARG A 92 -7.45 26.90 -4.69
C ARG A 92 -6.96 28.04 -5.60
N GLU A 93 -6.23 27.74 -6.67
CA GLU A 93 -5.79 28.72 -7.66
C GLU A 93 -6.99 29.39 -8.33
N GLU A 94 -7.98 28.61 -8.79
CA GLU A 94 -9.23 29.13 -9.35
C GLU A 94 -9.97 30.06 -8.36
N LEU A 95 -10.12 29.65 -7.10
CA LEU A 95 -10.74 30.49 -6.07
C LEU A 95 -9.97 31.79 -5.79
N LEU A 96 -8.64 31.76 -5.87
CA LEU A 96 -7.82 32.95 -5.68
C LEU A 96 -7.89 33.89 -6.89
N GLU A 97 -7.94 33.35 -8.10
CA GLU A 97 -8.19 34.11 -9.33
C GLU A 97 -9.58 34.76 -9.30
N ASP A 98 -10.62 34.05 -8.91
CA ASP A 98 -11.98 34.61 -8.81
C ASP A 98 -12.09 35.68 -7.70
N ALA A 99 -11.39 35.50 -6.57
CA ALA A 99 -11.47 36.42 -5.43
C ALA A 99 -10.60 37.67 -5.57
N PHE A 100 -9.49 37.60 -6.32
CA PHE A 100 -8.46 38.66 -6.36
C PHE A 100 -7.98 39.01 -7.78
N GLY A 101 -8.54 38.40 -8.83
CA GLY A 101 -8.08 38.54 -10.22
C GLY A 101 -8.55 39.78 -10.98
N ASP A 102 -9.40 40.63 -10.38
CA ASP A 102 -9.80 41.91 -10.98
C ASP A 102 -9.09 43.09 -10.28
N GLN A 103 -7.88 43.40 -10.77
CA GLN A 103 -7.26 44.74 -10.80
C GLN A 103 -6.55 44.98 -12.14
#